data_AF-A0A8H4N0J7-F1
#
_entry.id   AF-A0A8H4N0J7-F1
#
_cell.length_a   1.000
_cell.length_b   1.000
_cell.length_c   1.000
_cell.angle_alpha   90.00
_cell.angle_beta   90.00
_cell.angle_gamma   90.00
#
_symmetry.space_group_name_H-M   'P 1'
#
loop_
_entity.id
_entity.type
_entity.pdbx_description
1 polymer ?
#
loop_
_entity_poly.entity_id
_entity_poly.type
_entity_poly.pdbx_seq_one_letter_code
_entity_poly.pdbx_strand_id
1 'polypeptide(L)'
;MVAYLGDPTRGFLRRRRDGWLFFHEDGSLRGVEAPRISLESAEERLQGEELKLFLQFMRKMLCWLPQERKTAKELLEDAWLNQ
;
A
#
# COMPACT_ATOMS: atom_id res chain seq x y z
N MET A 1 1.56 6.21 2.59
CA MET A 1 1.92 5.36 1.43
C MET A 1 3.35 4.89 1.56
N VAL A 2 4.37 5.76 1.41
CA VAL A 2 5.80 5.35 1.50
C VAL A 2 6.13 4.59 2.79
N ALA A 3 5.66 5.08 3.93
CA ALA A 3 5.95 4.45 5.22
C ALA A 3 5.49 2.98 5.34
N TYR A 4 4.38 2.63 4.67
CA TYR A 4 3.74 1.31 4.75
C TYR A 4 4.01 0.43 3.52
N LEU A 5 4.16 1.04 2.34
CA LEU A 5 4.32 0.35 1.05
C LEU A 5 5.76 0.37 0.54
N GLY A 6 6.68 1.02 1.26
CA GLY A 6 8.01 1.32 0.76
C GLY A 6 7.96 2.30 -0.41
N ASP A 7 9.10 2.44 -1.10
CA ASP A 7 9.25 3.38 -2.20
C ASP A 7 8.32 3.03 -3.38
N PRO A 8 7.76 4.03 -4.08
CA PRO A 8 6.96 3.80 -5.27
C PRO A 8 7.76 3.09 -6.37
N THR A 9 7.08 2.24 -7.14
CA THR A 9 7.70 1.61 -8.30
C THR A 9 8.07 2.68 -9.35
N ARG A 10 9.16 2.46 -10.09
CA ARG A 10 9.55 3.36 -11.20
C ARG A 10 8.44 3.53 -12.24
N GLY A 11 7.65 2.48 -12.46
CA GLY A 11 6.48 2.51 -13.33
C GLY A 11 5.38 3.47 -12.85
N PHE A 12 5.25 3.69 -11.54
CA PHE A 12 4.35 4.69 -10.95
C PHE A 12 4.88 6.11 -11.19
N LEU A 13 6.15 6.36 -10.88
CA LEU A 13 6.76 7.69 -11.02
C LEU A 13 6.77 8.19 -12.47
N ARG A 14 7.06 7.31 -13.44
CA ARG A 14 7.09 7.68 -14.87
C ARG A 14 5.74 8.11 -15.44
N ARG A 15 4.63 7.71 -14.83
CA ARG A 15 3.28 8.06 -15.31
C ARG A 15 2.86 9.48 -14.91
N ARG A 16 3.57 10.11 -13.97
CA ARG A 16 3.21 11.38 -13.35
C ARG A 16 4.24 12.45 -13.74
N ARG A 17 3.78 13.59 -14.26
CA ARG A 17 4.68 14.72 -14.60
C ARG A 17 5.35 15.33 -13.37
N ASP A 18 4.67 15.25 -12.24
CA ASP A 18 5.02 15.84 -10.94
C ASP A 18 5.70 14.87 -9.97
N GLY A 19 5.82 13.57 -10.32
CA GLY A 19 6.43 12.57 -9.43
C GLY A 19 7.86 12.93 -9.02
N TRP A 20 8.62 13.55 -9.92
CA TRP A 20 10.01 13.95 -9.69
C TRP A 20 10.18 15.15 -8.76
N LEU A 21 9.10 15.89 -8.46
CA LEU A 21 9.13 16.96 -7.45
C LEU A 21 9.31 16.38 -6.04
N PHE A 22 8.76 15.19 -5.81
CA PHE A 22 8.73 14.56 -4.49
C PHE A 22 9.67 13.37 -4.37
N PHE A 23 10.06 12.74 -5.49
CA PHE A 23 10.88 11.54 -5.49
C PHE A 23 12.16 11.71 -6.31
N HIS A 24 13.23 11.07 -5.87
CA HIS A 24 14.45 10.86 -6.63
C HIS A 24 14.25 9.81 -7.73
N GLU A 25 15.19 9.73 -8.67
CA GLU A 25 15.13 8.75 -9.78
C GLU A 25 15.17 7.29 -9.30
N ASP A 26 15.76 7.05 -8.14
CA ASP A 26 15.82 5.73 -7.51
C ASP A 26 14.50 5.32 -6.82
N GLY A 27 13.57 6.25 -6.61
CA GLY A 27 12.29 6.02 -5.93
C GLY A 27 12.22 6.60 -4.52
N SER A 28 13.34 7.07 -3.95
CA SER A 28 13.38 7.61 -2.60
C SER A 28 12.69 8.97 -2.49
N LEU A 29 12.11 9.26 -1.32
CA LEU A 29 11.42 10.52 -1.05
C LEU A 29 12.44 11.67 -0.88
N ARG A 30 12.16 12.83 -1.49
CA ARG A 30 12.99 14.02 -1.40
C ARG A 30 12.72 14.81 -0.12
N GLY A 31 13.78 15.27 0.53
CA GLY A 31 13.72 16.22 1.65
C GLY A 31 13.34 15.61 3.01
N VAL A 32 12.83 14.38 3.05
CA VAL A 32 12.52 13.67 4.29
C VAL A 32 12.60 12.16 4.09
N GLU A 33 13.10 11.45 5.09
CA GLU A 33 13.03 9.99 5.14
C GLU A 33 11.71 9.57 5.78
N ALA A 34 10.96 8.71 5.09
CA ALA A 34 9.74 8.16 5.65
C ALA A 34 10.08 7.04 6.65
N PRO A 35 9.41 6.97 7.82
CA PRO A 35 9.59 5.84 8.73
C PRO A 35 9.16 4.55 8.05
N ARG A 36 9.82 3.44 8.34
CA ARG A 36 9.39 2.12 7.86
C ARG A 36 8.50 1.46 8.89
N ILE A 37 7.23 1.31 8.55
CA ILE A 37 6.19 0.77 9.43
C ILE A 37 5.53 -0.39 8.69
N SER A 38 5.35 -1.54 9.34
CA SER A 38 4.60 -2.64 8.75
C SER A 38 3.11 -2.50 9.02
N LEU A 39 2.26 -2.98 8.11
CA LEU A 39 0.81 -3.02 8.36
C LEU A 39 0.50 -3.90 9.58
N GLU A 40 1.28 -4.97 9.77
CA GLU A 40 1.24 -5.83 10.95
C GLU A 40 1.45 -5.06 12.25
N SER A 41 2.41 -4.14 12.29
CA SER A 41 2.70 -3.34 13.50
C SER A 41 1.67 -2.25 13.76
N ALA A 42 0.93 -1.83 12.73
CA ALA A 42 -0.05 -0.75 12.84
C ALA A 42 -1.43 -1.24 13.28
N GLU A 43 -1.74 -2.53 13.04
CA GLU A 43 -2.98 -3.14 13.48
C GLU A 43 -2.78 -3.79 14.86
N GLU A 44 -3.24 -3.10 15.90
CA GLU A 44 -3.06 -3.54 17.30
C GLU A 44 -4.29 -4.27 17.86
N ARG A 45 -5.44 -4.24 17.16
CA ARG A 45 -6.72 -4.76 17.70
C ARG A 45 -6.96 -6.20 17.29
N LEU A 46 -6.71 -6.54 16.04
CA LEU A 46 -6.96 -7.87 15.50
C LEU A 46 -5.81 -8.82 15.85
N GLN A 47 -6.12 -10.11 16.04
CA GLN A 47 -5.13 -11.14 16.34
C GLN A 47 -5.40 -12.43 15.57
N GLY A 48 -4.40 -13.31 15.52
CA GLY A 48 -4.56 -14.65 14.94
C GLY A 48 -4.96 -14.63 13.47
N GLU A 49 -5.99 -15.40 13.12
CA GLU A 49 -6.46 -15.56 11.74
C GLU A 49 -7.18 -14.32 11.21
N GLU A 50 -7.91 -13.63 12.09
CA GLU A 50 -8.65 -12.41 11.75
C GLU A 50 -7.68 -11.31 11.27
N LEU A 51 -6.56 -11.13 11.97
CA LEU A 51 -5.49 -10.22 11.57
C LEU A 51 -4.93 -10.59 10.18
N LYS A 52 -4.68 -11.87 9.92
CA LYS A 52 -4.13 -12.31 8.62
C LYS A 52 -5.08 -11.98 7.48
N LEU A 53 -6.37 -12.28 7.62
CA LEU A 53 -7.39 -12.00 6.61
C LEU A 53 -7.52 -10.50 6.36
N PHE A 54 -7.54 -9.69 7.42
CA PHE A 54 -7.58 -8.23 7.30
C PHE A 54 -6.36 -7.67 6.56
N LEU A 55 -5.15 -8.11 6.91
CA LEU A 55 -3.93 -7.65 6.25
C LEU A 55 -3.88 -8.07 4.77
N GLN A 56 -4.36 -9.27 4.44
CA GLN A 56 -4.51 -9.71 3.05
C GLN A 56 -5.50 -8.83 2.28
N PHE A 57 -6.62 -8.47 2.90
CA PHE A 57 -7.61 -7.55 2.33
C PHE A 57 -7.01 -6.15 2.09
N MET A 58 -6.33 -5.57 3.09
CA MET A 58 -5.67 -4.27 2.98
C MET A 58 -4.63 -4.22 1.85
N ARG A 59 -3.85 -5.30 1.66
CA ARG A 59 -2.87 -5.40 0.57
C ARG A 59 -3.50 -5.39 -0.84
N LYS A 60 -4.75 -5.82 -0.98
CA LYS A 60 -5.50 -5.76 -2.25
C LYS A 60 -5.97 -4.32 -2.57
N MET A 61 -6.06 -3.45 -1.56
CA MET A 61 -6.44 -2.04 -1.70
C MET A 61 -5.22 -1.10 -1.82
N LEU A 62 -4.21 -1.32 -0.98
CA LEU A 62 -3.05 -0.45 -0.85
C LEU A 62 -1.95 -0.82 -1.86
N CYS A 63 -2.14 -0.40 -3.11
CA CYS A 63 -1.16 -0.58 -4.18
C CYS A 63 -0.70 0.78 -4.73
N TRP A 64 0.58 0.86 -5.13
CA TRP A 64 1.14 2.01 -5.83
C TRP A 64 0.51 2.18 -7.21
N LEU A 65 0.44 1.10 -8.00
CA LEU A 65 -0.17 1.13 -9.31
C LEU A 65 -1.70 0.97 -9.19
N PRO A 66 -2.50 1.89 -9.75
CA PRO A 66 -3.95 1.76 -9.73
C PRO A 66 -4.47 0.48 -10.38
N GLN A 67 -3.74 -0.08 -11.34
CA GLN A 67 -4.12 -1.30 -12.07
C GLN A 67 -3.99 -2.56 -11.22
N GLU A 68 -3.14 -2.55 -10.19
CA GLU A 68 -2.97 -3.68 -9.27
C GLU A 68 -4.03 -3.66 -8.15
N ARG A 69 -4.67 -2.49 -7.94
CA ARG A 69 -5.69 -2.31 -6.92
C ARG A 69 -6.97 -3.04 -7.33
N LYS A 70 -7.48 -3.89 -6.43
CA LYS A 70 -8.80 -4.50 -6.60
C LYS A 70 -9.90 -3.45 -6.59
N THR A 71 -10.89 -3.64 -7.45
CA THR A 71 -12.06 -2.75 -7.51
C THR A 71 -12.93 -2.91 -6.27
N ALA A 72 -13.76 -1.90 -5.97
CA ALA A 72 -14.70 -1.99 -4.84
C ALA A 72 -15.63 -3.22 -4.95
N LYS A 73 -16.03 -3.59 -6.18
CA LYS A 73 -16.84 -4.79 -6.43
C LYS A 73 -16.09 -6.07 -6.06
N GLU A 74 -14.85 -6.23 -6.53
CA GLU A 74 -14.04 -7.41 -6.18
C GLU A 74 -13.72 -7.48 -4.69
N LEU A 75 -13.53 -6.34 -4.03
CA LEU A 75 -13.27 -6.27 -2.60
C LEU A 75 -14.50 -6.64 -1.75
N LEU A 76 -15.70 -6.37 -2.26
CA LEU A 76 -16.94 -6.76 -1.58
C LEU A 76 -17.08 -8.28 -1.46
N GLU A 77 -16.49 -9.02 -2.40
CA GLU A 77 -16.46 -10.49 -2.43
C GLU A 77 -15.28 -11.09 -1.64
N ASP A 78 -14.50 -10.27 -0.93
CA ASP A 78 -13.33 -10.74 -0.18
C ASP A 78 -13.73 -11.57 1.05
N ALA A 79 -12.91 -12.58 1.36
CA ALA A 79 -13.10 -13.45 2.53
C ALA A 79 -13.08 -12.68 3.86
N TRP A 80 -12.37 -11.54 3.93
CA TRP A 80 -12.40 -10.69 5.11
C TRP A 80 -13.80 -10.13 5.43
N LEU A 81 -14.55 -9.73 4.39
CA LEU A 81 -15.88 -9.13 4.55
C LEU A 81 -17.02 -10.16 4.55
N ASN A 82 -16.78 -11.35 4.00
CA ASN A 82 -17.77 -12.44 3.91
C ASN A 82 -17.50 -13.55 4.92
N GLN A 83 -17.13 -13.19 6.15
CA GLN A 83 -17.05 -14.13 7.28
C GLN A 83 -18.46 -14.55 7.74
#